data_AF-A0A2D8ST62-F1
#
_entry.id   AF-A0A2D8ST62-F1
#
_cell.length_a   1.000
_cell.length_b   1.000
_cell.length_c   1.000
_cell.angle_alpha   90.00
_cell.angle_beta   90.00
_cell.angle_gamma   90.00
#
_symmetry.space_group_name_H-M   'P 1'
#
loop_
_entity.id
_entity.type
_entity.pdbx_description
1 polymer ?
#
loop_
_entity_poly.entity_id
_entity_poly.type
_entity_poly.pdbx_seq_one_letter_code
_entity_poly.pdbx_strand_id
1 'polypeptide(L)'
;GDFASCDDSRAQKTLSKIKGLQPQALSGDKGKSRAFSDFRRMLGLDKASTGPMRMAFMIPNPLLPPEYFNRPHLDSFVIEMNADVNHSLLDCPGRYSIRVATFTGAGGFDQGAIDTSQDGGAESRLIQAAENAHRLTEALRKQGWQAWEFHDRESSVVCVGSLSQLTIEQPDGSQRPHPEIIRIKNGLGPDPDKLANGKIFPKRINGILLDVDPRPIDVPRNPLGRR
;
A
#
# COMPACT_ATOMS: atom_id res chain seq x y z
N GLY A 1 14.05 -12.89 -5.09
CA GLY A 1 12.69 -13.16 -5.59
C GLY A 1 11.76 -12.10 -5.03
N ASP A 2 10.60 -11.90 -5.64
CA ASP A 2 9.56 -11.00 -5.12
C ASP A 2 8.73 -11.73 -4.04
N PHE A 3 9.18 -11.62 -2.79
CA PHE A 3 8.54 -12.23 -1.62
C PHE A 3 8.02 -11.14 -0.69
N ALA A 4 6.87 -11.38 -0.05
CA ALA A 4 6.23 -10.37 0.78
C ALA A 4 7.00 -10.07 2.08
N SER A 5 7.64 -11.09 2.65
CA SER A 5 8.50 -10.98 3.83
C SER A 5 9.48 -12.15 3.89
N CYS A 6 10.42 -12.10 4.85
CA CYS A 6 11.30 -13.24 5.14
C CYS A 6 10.53 -14.48 5.60
N ASP A 7 9.34 -14.32 6.18
CA ASP A 7 8.52 -15.41 6.72
C ASP A 7 7.47 -15.95 5.73
N ASP A 8 7.40 -15.39 4.50
CA ASP A 8 6.51 -15.88 3.43
C ASP A 8 6.76 -17.38 3.17
N SER A 9 5.70 -18.19 3.19
CA SER A 9 5.78 -19.64 3.02
C SER A 9 6.44 -20.07 1.70
N ARG A 10 6.25 -19.31 0.60
CA ARG A 10 6.92 -19.54 -0.69
C ARG A 10 8.40 -19.15 -0.60
N ALA A 11 8.72 -18.11 0.15
CA ALA A 11 10.09 -17.68 0.40
C ALA A 11 10.86 -18.74 1.19
N GLN A 12 10.25 -19.28 2.25
CA GLN A 12 10.83 -20.35 3.07
C GLN A 12 11.00 -21.67 2.30
N LYS A 13 10.03 -22.05 1.45
CA LYS A 13 10.18 -23.17 0.51
C LYS A 13 11.33 -22.96 -0.46
N THR A 14 11.47 -21.75 -1.01
CA THR A 14 12.56 -21.40 -1.91
C THR A 14 13.91 -21.42 -1.20
N LEU A 15 13.99 -20.88 0.02
CA LEU A 15 15.20 -20.91 0.85
C LEU A 15 15.62 -22.36 1.14
N SER A 16 14.66 -23.22 1.47
CA SER A 16 14.91 -24.65 1.71
C SER A 16 15.49 -25.33 0.46
N LYS A 17 14.96 -25.01 -0.73
CA LYS A 17 15.53 -25.48 -2.00
C LYS A 17 16.95 -24.95 -2.22
N ILE A 18 17.18 -23.65 -2.00
CA ILE A 18 18.49 -23.02 -2.15
C ILE A 18 19.53 -23.66 -1.22
N LYS A 19 19.16 -23.94 0.03
CA LYS A 19 20.05 -24.59 1.02
C LYS A 19 20.55 -25.96 0.57
N GLY A 20 19.78 -26.66 -0.26
CA GLY A 20 20.15 -27.94 -0.87
C GLY A 20 21.00 -27.85 -2.13
N LEU A 21 21.20 -26.65 -2.72
CA LEU A 21 21.94 -26.50 -3.97
C LEU A 21 23.46 -26.71 -3.80
N GLN A 22 24.07 -27.27 -4.83
CA GLN A 22 25.52 -27.51 -4.94
C GLN A 22 26.08 -26.80 -6.19
N PRO A 23 26.16 -25.45 -6.19
CA PRO A 23 26.68 -24.72 -7.35
C PRO A 23 28.17 -25.02 -7.57
N GLN A 24 28.55 -25.26 -8.83
CA GLN A 24 29.95 -25.53 -9.22
C GLN A 24 30.91 -24.40 -8.81
N ALA A 25 30.44 -23.14 -8.75
CA ALA A 25 31.24 -22.00 -8.29
C ALA A 25 31.74 -22.14 -6.84
N LEU A 26 31.11 -22.99 -6.02
CA LEU A 26 31.47 -23.24 -4.62
C LEU A 26 32.06 -24.66 -4.41
N SER A 27 32.38 -25.38 -5.49
CA SER A 27 32.94 -26.75 -5.43
C SER A 27 34.39 -26.81 -4.92
N GLY A 28 35.17 -25.74 -5.14
CA GLY A 28 36.59 -25.68 -4.79
C GLY A 28 37.54 -26.31 -5.84
N ASP A 29 37.00 -26.80 -6.96
CA ASP A 29 37.79 -27.53 -7.98
C ASP A 29 38.77 -26.62 -8.74
N LYS A 30 38.50 -25.30 -8.86
CA LYS A 30 39.34 -24.35 -9.62
C LYS A 30 39.38 -22.95 -8.98
N GLY A 31 40.57 -22.32 -9.03
CA GLY A 31 40.76 -20.88 -8.80
C GLY A 31 40.40 -20.37 -7.39
N LYS A 32 39.88 -19.14 -7.30
CA LYS A 32 39.56 -18.40 -6.06
C LYS A 32 38.56 -19.10 -5.13
N SER A 33 37.88 -20.15 -5.58
CA SER A 33 36.92 -20.94 -4.79
C SER A 33 37.59 -21.90 -3.80
N ARG A 34 38.87 -22.23 -3.97
CA ARG A 34 39.61 -23.18 -3.11
C ARG A 34 39.80 -22.66 -1.68
N ALA A 35 40.09 -21.37 -1.50
CA ALA A 35 40.18 -20.76 -0.17
C ALA A 35 38.86 -20.85 0.61
N PHE A 36 37.73 -20.73 -0.10
CA PHE A 36 36.40 -20.87 0.50
C PHE A 36 36.08 -22.33 0.84
N SER A 37 36.41 -23.29 -0.02
CA SER A 37 36.25 -24.71 0.30
C SER A 37 37.11 -25.15 1.48
N ASP A 38 38.36 -24.67 1.55
CA ASP A 38 39.28 -25.00 2.63
C ASP A 38 38.80 -24.42 3.97
N PHE A 39 38.30 -23.19 3.97
CA PHE A 39 37.68 -22.57 5.15
C PHE A 39 36.47 -23.36 5.66
N ARG A 40 35.61 -23.85 4.74
CA ARG A 40 34.45 -24.67 5.11
C ARG A 40 34.85 -26.02 5.69
N ARG A 41 35.87 -26.65 5.12
CA ARG A 41 36.44 -27.91 5.63
C ARG A 41 37.00 -27.73 7.04
N MET A 42 37.73 -26.63 7.26
CA MET A 42 38.27 -26.27 8.58
C MET A 42 37.17 -26.08 9.63
N LEU A 43 36.03 -25.48 9.24
CA LEU A 43 34.87 -25.31 10.12
C LEU A 43 33.97 -26.56 10.24
N GLY A 44 34.35 -27.69 9.64
CA GLY A 44 33.57 -28.93 9.67
C GLY A 44 32.20 -28.82 8.98
N LEU A 45 32.08 -27.90 8.01
CA LEU A 45 30.83 -27.61 7.31
C LEU A 45 30.60 -28.53 6.10
N ASP A 46 31.60 -29.32 5.71
CA ASP A 46 31.56 -30.24 4.57
C ASP A 46 31.17 -31.68 4.97
N LYS A 47 30.20 -31.82 5.89
CA LYS A 47 29.60 -33.13 6.18
C LYS A 47 28.83 -33.60 4.94
N ALA A 48 28.99 -34.88 4.58
CA ALA A 48 28.55 -35.48 3.31
C ALA A 48 27.05 -35.31 2.98
N SER A 49 26.19 -35.01 3.97
CA SER A 49 24.74 -34.82 3.79
C SER A 49 24.30 -33.35 3.65
N THR A 50 25.21 -32.38 3.73
CA THR A 50 24.85 -30.95 3.75
C THR A 50 25.60 -30.16 2.69
N GLY A 51 24.87 -29.67 1.68
CA GLY A 51 25.43 -28.89 0.57
C GLY A 51 25.99 -27.53 1.00
N PRO A 52 26.75 -26.85 0.11
CA PRO A 52 27.47 -25.63 0.46
C PRO A 52 26.57 -24.45 0.83
N MET A 53 25.31 -24.47 0.42
CA MET A 53 24.34 -23.43 0.71
C MET A 53 23.56 -23.63 2.02
N ARG A 54 23.87 -24.64 2.84
CA ARG A 54 23.18 -24.95 4.11
C ARG A 54 22.93 -23.73 5.01
N MET A 55 23.90 -22.84 5.10
CA MET A 55 23.88 -21.65 5.97
C MET A 55 23.27 -20.42 5.29
N ALA A 56 22.71 -20.56 4.08
CA ALA A 56 22.02 -19.45 3.42
C ALA A 56 20.88 -18.94 4.31
N PHE A 57 20.75 -17.62 4.39
CA PHE A 57 19.66 -16.93 5.08
C PHE A 57 19.07 -15.88 4.15
N MET A 58 17.85 -15.46 4.45
CA MET A 58 17.16 -14.42 3.69
C MET A 58 17.32 -13.09 4.40
N ILE A 59 17.55 -12.04 3.61
CA ILE A 59 17.55 -10.66 4.09
C ILE A 59 16.59 -9.83 3.25
N PRO A 60 16.04 -8.74 3.81
CA PRO A 60 15.38 -7.70 3.03
C PRO A 60 16.27 -7.22 1.89
N ASN A 61 15.67 -6.89 0.74
CA ASN A 61 16.44 -6.39 -0.40
C ASN A 61 17.13 -5.06 -0.02
N PRO A 62 18.48 -5.00 0.02
CA PRO A 62 19.20 -3.80 0.44
C PRO A 62 19.10 -2.65 -0.58
N LEU A 63 18.64 -2.92 -1.79
CA LEU A 63 18.37 -1.90 -2.81
C LEU A 63 17.01 -1.21 -2.60
N LEU A 64 16.15 -1.75 -1.74
CA LEU A 64 14.88 -1.11 -1.41
C LEU A 64 15.08 -0.12 -0.26
N PRO A 65 14.43 1.05 -0.31
CA PRO A 65 14.48 2.02 0.79
C PRO A 65 13.99 1.38 2.09
N PRO A 66 14.56 1.72 3.26
CA PRO A 66 14.10 1.20 4.57
C PRO A 66 12.60 1.37 4.80
N GLU A 67 12.01 2.43 4.26
CA GLU A 67 10.59 2.77 4.33
C GLU A 67 9.72 1.70 3.64
N TYR A 68 10.27 0.95 2.69
CA TYR A 68 9.57 -0.17 2.04
C TYR A 68 9.18 -1.26 3.03
N PHE A 69 10.00 -1.48 4.07
CA PHE A 69 9.84 -2.55 5.07
C PHE A 69 9.06 -2.09 6.31
N ASN A 70 8.94 -0.79 6.54
CA ASN A 70 8.21 -0.20 7.66
C ASN A 70 6.70 -0.08 7.40
N ARG A 71 6.10 -1.02 6.67
CA ARG A 71 4.65 -0.99 6.49
C ARG A 71 3.98 -1.34 7.82
N PRO A 72 3.17 -0.45 8.41
CA PRO A 72 2.44 -0.76 9.62
C PRO A 72 1.58 -1.99 9.36
N HIS A 73 1.74 -3.02 10.19
CA HIS A 73 0.86 -4.18 10.15
C HIS A 73 -0.53 -3.70 10.53
N LEU A 74 -1.53 -4.00 9.70
CA LEU A 74 -2.90 -3.68 10.04
C LEU A 74 -3.32 -4.46 11.28
N ASP A 75 -3.90 -3.75 12.24
CA ASP A 75 -4.50 -4.35 13.43
C ASP A 75 -5.74 -5.17 13.03
N SER A 76 -5.99 -6.27 13.75
CA SER A 76 -7.15 -7.14 13.52
C SER A 76 -8.47 -6.38 13.61
N PHE A 77 -8.57 -5.42 14.53
CA PHE A 77 -9.75 -4.55 14.65
C PHE A 77 -10.02 -3.73 13.37
N VAL A 78 -8.97 -3.21 12.74
CA VAL A 78 -9.10 -2.45 11.49
C VAL A 78 -9.46 -3.38 10.33
N ILE A 79 -8.91 -4.59 10.30
CA ILE A 79 -9.29 -5.59 9.30
C ILE A 79 -10.78 -5.94 9.41
N GLU A 80 -11.28 -6.19 10.62
CA GLU A 80 -12.69 -6.48 10.88
C GLU A 80 -13.61 -5.33 10.45
N MET A 81 -13.22 -4.08 10.72
CA MET A 81 -13.98 -2.89 10.32
C MET A 81 -14.17 -2.73 8.80
N ASN A 82 -13.28 -3.36 8.02
CA ASN A 82 -13.29 -3.30 6.55
C ASN A 82 -13.74 -4.61 5.90
N ALA A 83 -14.14 -5.62 6.68
CA ALA A 83 -14.42 -6.96 6.16
C ALA A 83 -15.70 -7.02 5.30
N ASP A 84 -16.74 -6.27 5.69
CA ASP A 84 -18.05 -6.27 5.02
C ASP A 84 -18.20 -5.13 4.00
N VAL A 85 -17.09 -4.51 3.62
CA VAL A 85 -17.05 -3.37 2.70
C VAL A 85 -16.90 -3.86 1.25
N ASN A 86 -17.91 -3.64 0.41
CA ASN A 86 -17.92 -4.12 -0.99
C ASN A 86 -16.76 -3.60 -1.86
N HIS A 87 -16.31 -2.38 -1.58
CA HIS A 87 -15.24 -1.70 -2.31
C HIS A 87 -14.11 -1.33 -1.37
N SER A 88 -13.68 -2.29 -0.56
CA SER A 88 -12.61 -2.10 0.42
C SER A 88 -11.28 -1.77 -0.26
N LEU A 89 -10.56 -0.78 0.25
CA LEU A 89 -9.20 -0.48 -0.18
C LEU A 89 -8.25 -1.65 0.06
N LEU A 90 -8.57 -2.53 1.02
CA LEU A 90 -7.80 -3.75 1.29
C LEU A 90 -7.78 -4.71 0.08
N ASP A 91 -8.82 -4.65 -0.76
CA ASP A 91 -8.95 -5.44 -1.98
C ASP A 91 -8.30 -4.79 -3.21
N CYS A 92 -7.79 -3.56 -3.09
CA CYS A 92 -7.15 -2.87 -4.20
C CYS A 92 -5.87 -3.63 -4.63
N PRO A 93 -5.74 -4.04 -5.92
CA PRO A 93 -4.60 -4.84 -6.37
C PRO A 93 -3.32 -4.00 -6.56
N GLY A 94 -3.46 -2.68 -6.70
CA GLY A 94 -2.36 -1.73 -6.86
C GLY A 94 -1.55 -1.55 -5.59
N ARG A 95 -0.30 -1.10 -5.74
CA ARG A 95 0.52 -0.67 -4.60
C ARG A 95 0.02 0.66 -4.02
N TYR A 96 -0.50 1.53 -4.88
CA TYR A 96 -0.94 2.87 -4.54
C TYR A 96 -2.38 3.10 -4.98
N SER A 97 -3.06 3.98 -4.26
CA SER A 97 -4.32 4.60 -4.69
C SER A 97 -4.28 6.08 -4.34
N ILE A 98 -5.12 6.90 -4.96
CA ILE A 98 -5.14 8.35 -4.72
C ILE A 98 -6.28 8.66 -3.75
N ARG A 99 -5.96 9.09 -2.53
CA ARG A 99 -6.96 9.56 -1.57
C ARG A 99 -7.60 10.85 -2.08
N VAL A 100 -8.93 10.85 -2.12
CA VAL A 100 -9.76 11.96 -2.61
C VAL A 100 -10.68 12.53 -1.54
N ALA A 101 -10.85 11.85 -0.40
CA ALA A 101 -11.58 12.39 0.74
C ALA A 101 -11.12 11.74 2.04
N THR A 102 -11.16 12.52 3.12
CA THR A 102 -10.91 12.07 4.49
C THR A 102 -12.05 12.53 5.40
N PHE A 103 -12.66 11.60 6.13
CA PHE A 103 -13.73 11.85 7.08
C PHE A 103 -13.26 11.46 8.49
N THR A 104 -13.08 12.42 9.38
CA THR A 104 -12.58 12.19 10.73
C THR A 104 -13.72 12.16 11.76
N GLY A 105 -13.61 11.30 12.76
CA GLY A 105 -14.54 11.29 13.91
C GLY A 105 -14.34 12.48 14.86
N ALA A 106 -13.16 13.10 14.83
CA ALA A 106 -12.92 14.41 15.43
C ALA A 106 -13.32 15.49 14.41
N GLY A 107 -14.24 16.39 14.79
CA GLY A 107 -14.94 17.34 13.92
C GLY A 107 -14.11 17.89 12.76
N GLY A 108 -14.51 17.54 11.54
CA GLY A 108 -14.05 18.22 10.34
C GLY A 108 -14.57 19.66 10.31
N PHE A 109 -13.82 20.55 9.66
CA PHE A 109 -14.18 21.96 9.46
C PHE A 109 -15.41 22.09 8.56
N ASP A 110 -16.60 21.94 9.13
CA ASP A 110 -17.84 22.34 8.48
C ASP A 110 -18.11 23.80 8.85
N GLN A 111 -17.61 24.74 8.04
CA GLN A 111 -17.81 26.19 8.28
C GLN A 111 -19.23 26.66 7.93
N GLY A 112 -20.17 25.76 7.63
CA GLY A 112 -21.54 26.08 7.21
C GLY A 112 -22.67 25.34 7.92
N ALA A 113 -22.37 24.44 8.86
CA ALA A 113 -23.36 23.67 9.61
C ALA A 113 -23.12 23.77 11.12
N ILE A 114 -23.00 24.99 11.64
CA ILE A 114 -23.34 25.24 13.05
C ILE A 114 -24.85 25.44 13.09
N ASP A 115 -25.59 24.37 12.83
CA ASP A 115 -27.01 24.33 13.15
C ASP A 115 -27.29 23.05 13.95
N THR A 116 -27.29 23.25 15.27
CA THR A 116 -28.16 22.61 16.24
C THR A 116 -28.62 21.18 15.91
N SER A 117 -27.72 20.20 15.99
CA SER A 117 -28.12 18.80 16.04
C SER A 117 -27.32 18.06 17.12
N GLN A 118 -28.07 17.28 17.89
CA GLN A 118 -27.69 16.69 19.16
C GLN A 118 -26.34 15.97 19.10
N ASP A 119 -25.51 16.28 20.10
CA ASP A 119 -24.14 15.79 20.27
C ASP A 119 -24.13 14.28 20.55
N GLY A 120 -24.38 13.48 19.52
CA GLY A 120 -24.04 12.06 19.51
C GLY A 120 -22.53 11.98 19.57
N GLY A 121 -21.99 11.39 20.65
CA GLY A 121 -20.56 11.39 20.98
C GLY A 121 -19.61 10.87 19.87
N ALA A 122 -18.33 10.70 20.19
CA ALA A 122 -17.29 10.31 19.22
C ALA A 122 -17.66 9.11 18.32
N GLU A 123 -18.39 8.12 18.87
CA GLU A 123 -18.89 6.96 18.14
C GLU A 123 -19.89 7.32 17.03
N SER A 124 -20.85 8.23 17.30
CA SER A 124 -21.82 8.69 16.28
C SER A 124 -21.12 9.42 15.13
N ARG A 125 -20.05 10.16 15.39
CA ARG A 125 -19.27 10.85 14.36
C ARG A 125 -18.48 9.88 13.48
N LEU A 126 -17.93 8.82 14.06
CA LEU A 126 -17.25 7.76 13.29
C LEU A 126 -18.23 6.98 12.40
N ILE A 127 -19.44 6.70 12.90
CA ILE A 127 -20.51 6.08 12.09
C ILE A 127 -20.88 6.99 10.92
N GLN A 128 -21.04 8.29 11.14
CA GLN A 128 -21.31 9.25 10.07
C GLN A 128 -20.14 9.34 9.07
N ALA A 129 -18.90 9.30 9.53
CA ALA A 129 -17.72 9.28 8.67
C ALA A 129 -17.70 8.04 7.76
N ALA A 130 -18.02 6.87 8.30
CA ALA A 130 -18.12 5.63 7.54
C ALA A 130 -19.25 5.70 6.50
N GLU A 131 -20.44 6.16 6.89
CA GLU A 131 -21.58 6.33 5.97
C GLU A 131 -21.29 7.32 4.83
N ASN A 132 -20.61 8.43 5.14
CA ASN A 132 -20.19 9.41 4.13
C ASN A 132 -19.15 8.83 3.16
N ALA A 133 -18.17 8.08 3.68
CA ALA A 133 -17.20 7.37 2.84
C ALA A 133 -17.88 6.37 1.90
N HIS A 134 -18.87 5.64 2.40
CA HIS A 134 -19.63 4.66 1.63
C HIS A 134 -20.44 5.31 0.51
N ARG A 135 -21.23 6.34 0.85
CA ARG A 135 -22.01 7.10 -0.13
C ARG A 135 -21.15 7.73 -1.20
N LEU A 136 -19.99 8.28 -0.83
CA LEU A 136 -19.07 8.86 -1.80
C LEU A 136 -18.46 7.79 -2.71
N THR A 137 -18.05 6.66 -2.16
CA THR A 137 -17.47 5.54 -2.94
C THR A 137 -18.47 5.01 -3.95
N GLU A 138 -19.71 4.78 -3.54
CA GLU A 138 -20.81 4.37 -4.43
C GLU A 138 -21.10 5.41 -5.53
N ALA A 139 -21.11 6.70 -5.17
CA ALA A 139 -21.31 7.78 -6.14
C ALA A 139 -20.18 7.83 -7.19
N LEU A 140 -18.94 7.69 -6.75
CA LEU A 140 -17.78 7.65 -7.64
C LEU A 140 -17.79 6.41 -8.54
N ARG A 141 -18.16 5.24 -8.00
CA ARG A 141 -18.33 4.00 -8.77
C ARG A 141 -19.38 4.14 -9.86
N LYS A 142 -20.53 4.75 -9.55
CA LYS A 142 -21.59 5.06 -10.53
C LYS A 142 -21.12 6.02 -11.62
N GLN A 143 -20.17 6.91 -11.32
CA GLN A 143 -19.54 7.80 -12.31
C GLN A 143 -18.40 7.14 -13.09
N GLY A 144 -18.13 5.85 -12.88
CA GLY A 144 -17.10 5.08 -13.59
C GLY A 144 -15.71 5.19 -13.00
N TRP A 145 -15.54 5.79 -11.82
CA TRP A 145 -14.26 5.77 -11.11
C TRP A 145 -14.05 4.45 -10.39
N GLN A 146 -12.82 3.93 -10.44
CA GLN A 146 -12.42 2.80 -9.60
C GLN A 146 -12.16 3.32 -8.17
N ALA A 147 -13.22 3.48 -7.38
CA ALA A 147 -13.16 4.04 -6.03
C ALA A 147 -13.13 2.98 -4.93
N TRP A 148 -12.43 3.26 -3.85
CA TRP A 148 -12.27 2.37 -2.70
C TRP A 148 -12.54 3.14 -1.42
N GLU A 149 -13.09 2.47 -0.42
CA GLU A 149 -13.20 3.01 0.94
C GLU A 149 -12.36 2.22 1.93
N PHE A 150 -11.93 2.91 2.98
CA PHE A 150 -11.16 2.32 4.06
C PHE A 150 -11.51 2.99 5.37
N HIS A 151 -11.79 2.19 6.39
CA HIS A 151 -12.09 2.65 7.73
C HIS A 151 -10.92 2.32 8.66
N ASP A 152 -10.52 3.29 9.47
CA ASP A 152 -9.54 3.15 10.54
C ASP A 152 -10.16 3.61 11.86
N ARG A 153 -9.44 3.44 12.97
CA ARG A 153 -9.89 3.78 14.33
C ARG A 153 -10.36 5.23 14.49
N GLU A 154 -9.81 6.15 13.70
CA GLU A 154 -10.06 7.60 13.85
C GLU A 154 -10.75 8.24 12.65
N SER A 155 -10.76 7.57 11.50
CA SER A 155 -11.22 8.16 10.26
C SER A 155 -11.65 7.13 9.21
N SER A 156 -12.43 7.59 8.25
CA SER A 156 -12.72 6.87 7.01
C SER A 156 -12.16 7.65 5.83
N VAL A 157 -11.57 6.98 4.86
CA VAL A 157 -11.00 7.61 3.67
C VAL A 157 -11.59 6.99 2.41
N VAL A 158 -11.69 7.81 1.36
CA VAL A 158 -12.07 7.35 0.02
C VAL A 158 -10.90 7.59 -0.92
N CYS A 159 -10.55 6.57 -1.68
CA CYS A 159 -9.44 6.58 -2.63
C CYS A 159 -9.93 6.19 -4.03
N VAL A 160 -9.17 6.57 -5.05
CA VAL A 160 -9.48 6.27 -6.46
C VAL A 160 -8.24 5.74 -7.18
N GLY A 161 -8.46 4.75 -8.04
CA GLY A 161 -7.43 4.13 -8.86
C GLY A 161 -6.70 2.99 -8.15
N SER A 162 -5.94 2.25 -8.95
CA SER A 162 -5.11 1.11 -8.53
C SER A 162 -3.82 1.16 -9.33
N LEU A 163 -2.75 1.67 -8.73
CA LEU A 163 -1.47 1.93 -9.41
C LEU A 163 -0.36 1.06 -8.84
N SER A 164 0.53 0.53 -9.70
CA SER A 164 1.75 -0.16 -9.26
C SER A 164 2.90 0.81 -8.98
N GLN A 165 2.91 1.97 -9.64
CA GLN A 165 3.96 2.98 -9.59
C GLN A 165 3.37 4.40 -9.68
N LEU A 166 4.05 5.38 -9.07
CA LEU A 166 3.62 6.78 -9.05
C LEU A 166 4.14 7.59 -10.24
N THR A 167 5.21 7.12 -10.86
CA THR A 167 5.87 7.75 -12.00
C THR A 167 6.10 6.74 -13.11
N ILE A 168 6.24 7.23 -14.33
CA ILE A 168 6.65 6.47 -15.50
C ILE A 168 7.95 7.06 -16.03
N GLU A 169 8.87 6.17 -16.41
CA GLU A 169 10.10 6.55 -17.09
C GLU A 169 9.82 6.79 -18.57
N GLN A 170 10.37 7.88 -19.10
CA GLN A 170 10.25 8.25 -20.50
C GLN A 170 11.44 7.72 -21.32
N PRO A 171 11.34 7.68 -22.66
CA PRO A 171 12.44 7.26 -23.52
C PRO A 171 13.75 8.07 -23.33
N ASP A 172 13.64 9.29 -22.81
CA ASP A 172 14.78 10.18 -22.50
C ASP A 172 15.35 9.97 -21.08
N GLY A 173 14.84 8.99 -20.32
CA GLY A 173 15.22 8.71 -18.94
C GLY A 173 14.58 9.63 -17.90
N SER A 174 13.77 10.61 -18.31
CA SER A 174 13.05 11.48 -17.38
C SER A 174 11.87 10.75 -16.71
N GLN A 175 11.54 11.15 -15.50
CA GLN A 175 10.39 10.60 -14.75
C GLN A 175 9.22 11.57 -14.83
N ARG A 176 8.04 11.08 -15.20
CA ARG A 176 6.79 11.87 -15.16
C ARG A 176 5.75 11.23 -14.24
N PRO A 177 4.85 12.00 -13.62
CA PRO A 177 3.73 11.44 -12.87
C PRO A 177 2.91 10.49 -13.73
N HIS A 178 2.45 9.39 -13.13
CA HIS A 178 1.62 8.42 -13.82
C HIS A 178 0.33 9.09 -14.34
N PRO A 179 -0.10 8.85 -15.60
CA PRO A 179 -1.21 9.58 -16.24
C PRO A 179 -2.53 9.47 -15.47
N GLU A 180 -2.77 8.34 -14.82
CA GLU A 180 -3.95 8.14 -13.97
C GLU A 180 -3.99 9.12 -12.78
N ILE A 181 -2.84 9.51 -12.21
CA ILE A 181 -2.77 10.50 -11.14
C ILE A 181 -3.21 11.87 -11.66
N ILE A 182 -2.76 12.23 -12.86
CA ILE A 182 -3.13 13.48 -13.52
C ILE A 182 -4.64 13.49 -13.81
N ARG A 183 -5.17 12.38 -14.32
CA ARG A 183 -6.61 12.20 -14.57
C ARG A 183 -7.43 12.38 -13.30
N ILE A 184 -7.02 11.76 -12.20
CA ILE A 184 -7.71 11.87 -10.90
C ILE A 184 -7.60 13.29 -10.35
N LYS A 185 -6.41 13.91 -10.35
CA LYS A 185 -6.25 15.28 -9.85
C LYS A 185 -7.08 16.30 -10.65
N ASN A 186 -7.13 16.17 -11.97
CA ASN A 186 -7.95 17.06 -12.81
C ASN A 186 -9.45 16.81 -12.60
N GLY A 187 -9.85 15.54 -12.39
CA GLY A 187 -11.26 15.17 -12.25
C GLY A 187 -11.85 15.39 -10.86
N LEU A 188 -11.04 15.20 -9.81
CA LEU A 188 -11.46 15.12 -8.41
C LEU A 188 -10.68 16.07 -7.48
N GLY A 189 -9.84 16.95 -8.03
CA GLY A 189 -9.18 18.02 -7.29
C GLY A 189 -10.11 19.22 -7.01
N PRO A 190 -9.57 20.45 -6.92
CA PRO A 190 -10.36 21.64 -6.61
C PRO A 190 -11.50 21.87 -7.62
N ASP A 191 -12.55 22.56 -7.17
CA ASP A 191 -13.64 23.00 -8.02
C ASP A 191 -13.11 23.88 -9.17
N PRO A 192 -13.29 23.48 -10.44
CA PRO A 192 -12.67 24.15 -11.57
C PRO A 192 -13.19 25.57 -11.78
N ASP A 193 -14.47 25.83 -11.50
CA ASP A 193 -15.08 27.14 -11.67
C ASP A 193 -14.58 28.11 -10.58
N LYS A 194 -14.42 27.64 -9.35
CA LYS A 194 -13.81 28.44 -8.28
C LYS A 194 -12.34 28.68 -8.56
N LEU A 195 -11.61 27.67 -9.04
CA LEU A 195 -10.19 27.76 -9.36
C LEU A 195 -9.93 28.76 -10.49
N ALA A 196 -10.76 28.77 -11.54
CA ALA A 196 -10.70 29.75 -12.62
C ALA A 196 -10.88 31.20 -12.15
N ASN A 197 -11.59 31.39 -11.04
CA ASN A 197 -11.77 32.68 -10.36
C ASN A 197 -10.69 32.97 -9.30
N GLY A 198 -9.60 32.20 -9.28
CA GLY A 198 -8.49 32.35 -8.34
C GLY A 198 -8.78 31.87 -6.91
N LYS A 199 -9.89 31.13 -6.69
CA LYS A 199 -10.27 30.59 -5.38
C LYS A 199 -10.06 29.08 -5.34
N ILE A 200 -9.26 28.61 -4.39
CA ILE A 200 -9.12 27.17 -4.14
C ILE A 200 -10.28 26.71 -3.27
N PHE A 201 -11.16 25.87 -3.81
CA PHE A 201 -12.29 25.32 -3.08
C PHE A 201 -12.40 23.82 -3.37
N PRO A 202 -12.70 22.98 -2.37
CA PRO A 202 -12.86 21.55 -2.62
C PRO A 202 -14.08 21.27 -3.50
N LYS A 203 -13.92 20.33 -4.43
CA LYS A 203 -15.02 19.88 -5.28
C LYS A 203 -16.05 19.12 -4.43
N ARG A 204 -17.31 19.14 -4.86
CA ARG A 204 -18.42 18.45 -4.20
C ARG A 204 -19.02 17.37 -5.09
N ILE A 205 -19.29 16.19 -4.53
CA ILE A 205 -19.99 15.09 -5.19
C ILE A 205 -21.12 14.64 -4.27
N ASN A 206 -22.36 14.67 -4.77
CA ASN A 206 -23.56 14.30 -4.00
C ASN A 206 -23.65 14.94 -2.61
N GLY A 207 -23.29 16.23 -2.50
CA GLY A 207 -23.30 16.95 -1.22
C GLY A 207 -22.02 16.82 -0.40
N ILE A 208 -21.15 15.85 -0.70
CA ILE A 208 -19.94 15.53 0.05
C ILE A 208 -18.74 16.28 -0.52
N LEU A 209 -17.97 16.96 0.33
CA LEU A 209 -16.74 17.66 -0.05
C LEU A 209 -15.57 16.67 -0.18
N LEU A 210 -14.77 16.86 -1.22
CA LEU A 210 -13.52 16.15 -1.44
C LEU A 210 -12.34 16.85 -0.77
N ASP A 211 -11.21 16.15 -0.66
CA ASP A 211 -9.92 16.74 -0.32
C ASP A 211 -9.51 17.72 -1.44
N VAL A 212 -9.00 18.90 -1.06
CA VAL A 212 -8.57 19.94 -2.02
C VAL A 212 -7.42 19.44 -2.91
N ASP A 213 -6.49 18.67 -2.35
CA ASP A 213 -5.36 18.09 -3.06
C ASP A 213 -5.40 16.57 -2.93
N PRO A 214 -5.88 15.84 -3.95
CA PRO A 214 -5.82 14.39 -3.96
C PRO A 214 -4.38 13.88 -3.92
N ARG A 215 -4.08 12.96 -3.00
CA ARG A 215 -2.72 12.49 -2.73
C ARG A 215 -2.58 10.98 -2.86
N PRO A 216 -1.49 10.49 -3.48
CA PRO A 216 -1.20 9.07 -3.45
C PRO A 216 -0.94 8.60 -2.02
N ILE A 217 -1.49 7.45 -1.70
CA ILE A 217 -1.22 6.70 -0.48
C ILE A 217 -0.83 5.26 -0.84
N ASP A 218 -0.05 4.61 0.02
CA ASP A 218 0.16 3.17 -0.07
C ASP A 218 -1.14 2.45 0.29
N VAL A 219 -1.51 1.45 -0.50
CA VAL A 219 -2.65 0.57 -0.21
C VAL A 219 -2.31 -0.30 1.01
N PRO A 220 -3.10 -0.24 2.10
CA PRO A 220 -2.88 -1.06 3.27
C PRO A 220 -3.00 -2.55 2.93
N ARG A 221 -2.16 -3.41 3.52
CA ARG A 221 -2.13 -4.84 3.23
C ARG A 221 -2.33 -5.67 4.48
N ASN A 222 -3.16 -6.70 4.36
CA ASN A 222 -3.32 -7.70 5.40
C ASN A 222 -1.97 -8.47 5.57
N PRO A 223 -1.44 -8.60 6.79
CA PRO A 223 -0.25 -9.42 7.05
C PRO A 223 -0.44 -10.90 6.69
N LEU A 224 -1.67 -11.40 6.72
CA LEU A 224 -2.01 -12.80 6.48
C LEU A 224 -2.48 -13.05 5.04
N GLY A 225 -1.54 -13.00 4.10
CA GLY A 225 -1.69 -13.71 2.82
C GLY A 225 -2.34 -12.93 1.68
N ARG A 226 -1.50 -12.59 0.69
CA ARG A 226 -1.88 -12.73 -0.72
C ARG A 226 -2.44 -14.15 -0.92
N ARG A 227 -3.74 -14.27 -1.19
CA ARG A 227 -4.27 -15.46 -1.89
C ARG A 227 -3.81 -15.44 -3.34
#